data_AF-A0A8H7XU81-F1
#
_entry.id   AF-A0A8H7XU81-F1
#
_cell.length_a   1.000
_cell.length_b   1.000
_cell.length_c   1.000
_cell.angle_alpha   90.00
_cell.angle_beta   90.00
_cell.angle_gamma   90.00
#
_symmetry.space_group_name_H-M   'P 1'
#
loop_
_entity.id
_entity.type
_entity.pdbx_description
1 polymer ?
#
loop_
_entity_poly.entity_id
_entity_poly.type
_entity_poly.pdbx_seq_one_letter_code
_entity_poly.pdbx_strand_id
1 'polypeptide(L)'
;MPGKNYTLQYVEIIQRHHKRTPYASNTFFKEDVPWSCDGAGATFGSISPNGPGSSVSPVQWRGYIDQQNPWTTSVGPGFAGSSCQFPQITSQGLEDSITHGSDLRAVYASRLGLGPTFEPTKAIIRVTNNVITSQVASGLVAGLFPLSKSHDVAVLIQSSTIDSLEPTYSCNAASKLLSDYTTGSSGELWKDHLAQAAPLYSRLDNISGIATLDTAGWHSSLDHYYDNLSAKQCHGKTLPCNLNDTSECVTQKDANTVYRLGNWEYSYRFRDAPASAEYSSLRYGAWVLELKSHLQNNINGTSNVAHDGSVSALLGFLQIDQMVWPGMGSEIVFELYSSADQPNEHFIRVLWGGQPMKTSTPLGLLDMIPVTIFFDCK
;
A
#
# COMPACT_ATOMS: atom_id res chain seq x y z
N MET A 1 -23.68 -10.91 3.06
CA MET A 1 -23.95 -11.27 1.65
C MET A 1 -25.24 -10.58 1.25
N PRO A 2 -25.30 -9.90 0.10
CA PRO A 2 -26.52 -9.27 -0.38
C PRO A 2 -27.65 -10.29 -0.57
N GLY A 3 -28.90 -9.80 -0.54
CA GLY A 3 -30.09 -10.62 -0.79
C GLY A 3 -30.07 -11.28 -2.17
N LYS A 4 -30.84 -12.36 -2.34
CA LYS A 4 -30.90 -13.14 -3.60
C LYS A 4 -31.44 -12.36 -4.81
N ASN A 5 -32.05 -11.20 -4.58
CA ASN A 5 -32.56 -10.28 -5.59
C ASN A 5 -31.46 -9.40 -6.23
N TYR A 6 -30.25 -9.38 -5.67
CA TYR A 6 -29.12 -8.63 -6.20
C TYR A 6 -28.17 -9.50 -7.02
N THR A 7 -27.73 -8.98 -8.16
CA THR A 7 -26.73 -9.62 -9.02
C THR A 7 -25.50 -8.73 -9.12
N LEU A 8 -24.32 -9.30 -8.85
CA LEU A 8 -23.05 -8.59 -8.96
C LEU A 8 -22.73 -8.34 -10.43
N GLN A 9 -22.46 -7.09 -10.77
CA GLN A 9 -22.16 -6.65 -12.14
C GLN A 9 -20.68 -6.33 -12.32
N TYR A 10 -20.07 -5.70 -11.31
CA TYR A 10 -18.71 -5.17 -11.40
C TYR A 10 -18.02 -5.17 -10.05
N VAL A 11 -16.70 -5.34 -10.07
CA VAL A 11 -15.83 -5.24 -8.89
C VAL A 11 -14.59 -4.43 -9.25
N GLU A 12 -14.30 -3.41 -8.43
CA GLU A 12 -13.02 -2.71 -8.45
C GLU A 12 -12.36 -2.81 -7.08
N ILE A 13 -11.13 -3.29 -7.08
CA ILE A 13 -10.35 -3.51 -5.86
C ILE A 13 -9.14 -2.59 -5.90
N ILE A 14 -8.81 -2.01 -4.76
CA ILE A 14 -7.50 -1.40 -4.53
C ILE A 14 -6.89 -2.00 -3.27
N GLN A 15 -5.69 -2.55 -3.40
CA GLN A 15 -4.95 -3.17 -2.31
C GLN A 15 -3.61 -2.49 -2.08
N ARG A 16 -3.15 -2.44 -0.83
CA ARG A 16 -1.75 -2.16 -0.50
C ARG A 16 -0.89 -3.36 -0.90
N HIS A 17 0.35 -3.11 -1.32
CA HIS A 17 1.35 -4.17 -1.47
C HIS A 17 1.48 -5.06 -0.20
N HIS A 18 2.03 -6.27 -0.36
CA HIS A 18 2.22 -7.24 0.73
C HIS A 18 3.57 -7.06 1.47
N LYS A 19 3.92 -8.05 2.30
CA LYS A 19 5.17 -8.09 3.08
C LYS A 19 6.39 -7.82 2.21
N ARG A 20 7.25 -6.94 2.69
CA ARG A 20 8.49 -6.53 2.03
C ARG A 20 9.61 -6.30 3.03
N THR A 21 10.83 -6.20 2.52
CA THR A 21 11.91 -5.52 3.22
C THR A 21 11.49 -4.06 3.53
N PRO A 22 12.11 -3.40 4.51
CA PRO A 22 11.94 -1.96 4.68
C PRO A 22 12.46 -1.19 3.45
N TYR A 23 12.09 0.09 3.34
CA TYR A 23 12.73 1.01 2.40
C TYR A 23 14.19 1.25 2.78
N ALA A 24 15.07 1.46 1.79
CA ALA A 24 16.48 1.75 2.04
C ALA A 24 16.68 3.03 2.87
N SER A 25 15.84 4.05 2.68
CA SER A 25 15.83 5.28 3.49
C SER A 25 15.44 5.04 4.95
N ASN A 26 14.77 3.93 5.22
CA ASN A 26 14.19 3.59 6.52
C ASN A 26 15.03 2.53 7.24
N THR A 27 16.26 2.27 6.78
CA THR A 27 17.21 1.40 7.49
C THR A 27 18.05 2.22 8.45
N PHE A 28 18.44 1.61 9.58
CA PHE A 28 19.47 2.20 10.43
C PHE A 28 20.80 2.29 9.68
N PHE A 29 21.73 3.11 10.16
CA PHE A 29 23.04 3.25 9.52
C PHE A 29 23.69 1.88 9.30
N LYS A 30 23.63 1.02 10.32
CA LYS A 30 23.95 -0.40 10.22
C LYS A 30 22.96 -1.20 11.04
N GLU A 31 22.40 -2.22 10.43
CA GLU A 31 21.45 -3.14 11.04
C GLU A 31 22.19 -4.32 11.70
N ASP A 32 21.68 -4.80 12.81
CA ASP A 32 22.22 -5.94 13.58
C ASP A 32 21.56 -7.28 13.20
N VAL A 33 20.43 -7.23 12.49
CA VAL A 33 19.68 -8.41 12.04
C VAL A 33 19.96 -8.71 10.56
N PRO A 34 20.23 -9.96 10.17
CA PRO A 34 20.46 -10.30 8.76
C PRO A 34 19.17 -10.32 7.95
N TRP A 35 19.29 -9.97 6.66
CA TRP A 35 18.25 -10.14 5.66
C TRP A 35 18.84 -10.78 4.40
N SER A 36 18.20 -11.82 3.87
CA SER A 36 18.59 -12.46 2.61
C SER A 36 17.37 -12.63 1.72
N CYS A 37 17.60 -12.46 0.43
CA CYS A 37 16.64 -12.63 -0.65
C CYS A 37 17.17 -13.59 -1.72
N ASP A 38 18.09 -14.48 -1.32
CA ASP A 38 18.62 -15.51 -2.22
C ASP A 38 17.47 -16.42 -2.69
N GLY A 39 17.31 -16.56 -4.01
CA GLY A 39 16.21 -17.31 -4.61
C GLY A 39 14.82 -16.68 -4.46
N ALA A 40 14.72 -15.49 -3.86
CA ALA A 40 13.45 -14.80 -3.61
C ALA A 40 13.59 -13.31 -3.94
N GLY A 41 13.50 -12.94 -5.22
CA GLY A 41 13.67 -11.54 -5.65
C GLY A 41 13.06 -11.23 -7.00
N ALA A 42 13.06 -9.93 -7.33
CA ALA A 42 12.45 -9.42 -8.54
C ALA A 42 13.14 -9.97 -9.80
N THR A 43 12.31 -10.37 -10.75
CA THR A 43 12.76 -10.85 -12.07
C THR A 43 12.46 -9.79 -13.13
N PHE A 44 13.40 -9.57 -14.03
CA PHE A 44 13.34 -8.54 -15.07
C PHE A 44 13.59 -9.17 -16.44
N GLY A 45 13.01 -8.59 -17.48
CA GLY A 45 13.17 -9.08 -18.84
C GLY A 45 12.25 -8.35 -19.81
N SER A 46 12.33 -8.73 -21.07
CA SER A 46 11.44 -8.26 -22.12
C SER A 46 11.01 -9.46 -22.95
N ILE A 47 9.77 -9.45 -23.41
CA ILE A 47 9.24 -10.49 -24.29
C ILE A 47 8.83 -9.88 -25.62
N SER A 48 8.87 -10.69 -26.68
CA SER A 48 8.31 -10.36 -27.98
C SER A 48 7.14 -11.31 -28.26
N PRO A 49 6.06 -10.86 -28.92
CA PRO A 49 4.97 -11.74 -29.32
C PRO A 49 5.44 -12.88 -30.24
N ASN A 50 6.54 -12.69 -30.99
CA ASN A 50 7.05 -13.65 -31.96
C ASN A 50 8.58 -13.76 -31.96
N GLY A 51 9.09 -14.86 -32.53
CA GLY A 51 10.53 -15.10 -32.74
C GLY A 51 11.26 -15.56 -31.46
N PRO A 52 12.60 -15.55 -31.44
CA PRO A 52 13.38 -16.00 -30.27
C PRO A 52 13.05 -15.27 -28.97
N GLY A 53 12.57 -14.02 -29.07
CA GLY A 53 12.14 -13.20 -27.93
C GLY A 53 10.85 -13.66 -27.24
N SER A 54 10.08 -14.59 -27.81
CA SER A 54 8.87 -15.13 -27.17
C SER A 54 9.15 -16.22 -26.14
N SER A 55 10.41 -16.65 -26.01
CA SER A 55 10.82 -17.76 -25.13
C SER A 55 12.06 -17.44 -24.30
N VAL A 56 12.29 -16.15 -24.01
CA VAL A 56 13.41 -15.74 -23.15
C VAL A 56 13.05 -15.92 -21.67
N SER A 57 14.01 -16.40 -20.89
CA SER A 57 13.85 -16.51 -19.44
C SER A 57 14.11 -15.15 -18.79
N PRO A 58 13.32 -14.76 -17.78
CA PRO A 58 13.60 -13.54 -17.04
C PRO A 58 14.86 -13.70 -16.18
N VAL A 59 15.51 -12.60 -15.86
CA VAL A 59 16.73 -12.54 -15.05
C VAL A 59 16.40 -11.97 -13.68
N GLN A 60 16.82 -12.65 -12.62
CA GLN A 60 16.66 -12.15 -11.26
C GLN A 60 17.78 -11.15 -10.93
N TRP A 61 17.42 -10.02 -10.33
CA TRP A 61 18.41 -9.12 -9.72
C TRP A 61 18.69 -9.52 -8.28
N ARG A 62 19.96 -9.47 -7.88
CA ARG A 62 20.43 -9.74 -6.53
C ARG A 62 21.16 -8.51 -5.99
N GLY A 63 20.82 -8.10 -4.78
CA GLY A 63 21.53 -7.02 -4.08
C GLY A 63 22.98 -7.41 -3.82
N TYR A 64 23.89 -6.45 -3.96
CA TYR A 64 25.32 -6.63 -3.71
C TYR A 64 25.90 -5.32 -3.17
N ILE A 65 26.79 -5.44 -2.19
CA ILE A 65 27.56 -4.33 -1.63
C ILE A 65 29.03 -4.71 -1.70
N ASP A 66 29.83 -3.88 -2.37
CA ASP A 66 31.28 -3.99 -2.36
C ASP A 66 31.84 -3.25 -1.13
N GLN A 67 32.55 -3.94 -0.25
CA GLN A 67 33.15 -3.33 0.95
C GLN A 67 34.26 -2.33 0.61
N GLN A 68 34.79 -2.33 -0.61
CA GLN A 68 35.76 -1.33 -1.07
C GLN A 68 35.10 -0.02 -1.50
N ASN A 69 33.78 0.00 -1.66
CA ASN A 69 33.06 1.21 -2.02
C ASN A 69 33.09 2.20 -0.83
N PRO A 70 33.68 3.41 -1.00
CA PRO A 70 33.88 4.36 0.10
C PRO A 70 32.57 4.92 0.68
N TRP A 71 31.44 4.77 -0.02
CA TRP A 71 30.14 5.19 0.49
C TRP A 71 29.54 4.21 1.51
N THR A 72 30.03 2.97 1.59
CA THR A 72 29.56 1.98 2.58
C THR A 72 29.78 2.42 4.03
N THR A 73 30.68 3.36 4.27
CA THR A 73 30.96 3.95 5.59
C THR A 73 30.36 5.34 5.80
N SER A 74 29.72 5.95 4.79
CA SER A 74 29.19 7.33 4.88
C SER A 74 27.67 7.41 4.78
N VAL A 75 27.04 6.53 3.99
CA VAL A 75 25.58 6.40 3.89
C VAL A 75 25.04 5.18 4.62
N GLY A 76 25.94 4.41 5.24
CA GLY A 76 25.64 3.22 6.03
C GLY A 76 25.48 1.96 5.17
N PRO A 77 25.93 0.77 5.64
CA PRO A 77 25.65 -0.47 4.93
C PRO A 77 24.20 -0.94 5.07
N GLY A 78 23.40 -0.32 5.95
CA GLY A 78 22.08 -0.83 6.32
C GLY A 78 22.20 -2.29 6.76
N PHE A 79 21.54 -3.19 6.02
CA PHE A 79 21.68 -4.64 6.18
C PHE A 79 22.98 -5.16 5.54
N ALA A 80 24.07 -5.14 6.31
CA ALA A 80 25.37 -5.62 5.85
C ALA A 80 25.30 -7.10 5.38
N GLY A 81 25.79 -7.36 4.16
CA GLY A 81 25.79 -8.71 3.57
C GLY A 81 24.44 -9.17 3.01
N SER A 82 23.43 -8.30 2.96
CA SER A 82 22.14 -8.63 2.36
C SER A 82 22.22 -8.84 0.85
N SER A 83 21.45 -9.80 0.36
CA SER A 83 21.23 -10.03 -1.07
C SER A 83 19.92 -9.42 -1.60
N CYS A 84 19.22 -8.67 -0.76
CA CYS A 84 17.97 -8.01 -1.12
C CYS A 84 18.18 -6.68 -1.83
N GLN A 85 17.18 -6.31 -2.64
CA GLN A 85 16.96 -4.93 -3.03
C GLN A 85 16.04 -4.28 -1.97
N PHE A 86 16.26 -3.02 -1.63
CA PHE A 86 15.45 -2.33 -0.62
C PHE A 86 14.72 -1.14 -1.25
N PRO A 87 13.37 -1.12 -1.27
CA PRO A 87 12.46 -2.18 -0.85
C PRO A 87 12.31 -3.32 -1.88
N GLN A 88 11.85 -4.48 -1.41
CA GLN A 88 11.51 -5.64 -2.23
C GLN A 88 10.45 -6.51 -1.54
N ILE A 89 9.50 -7.06 -2.31
CA ILE A 89 8.56 -8.09 -1.84
C ILE A 89 9.33 -9.38 -1.51
N THR A 90 9.12 -9.91 -0.31
CA THR A 90 9.77 -11.15 0.13
C THR A 90 9.02 -12.39 -0.37
N SER A 91 9.59 -13.58 -0.20
CA SER A 91 8.88 -14.84 -0.50
C SER A 91 7.56 -14.95 0.26
N GLN A 92 7.56 -14.61 1.56
CA GLN A 92 6.34 -14.59 2.37
C GLN A 92 5.32 -13.57 1.85
N GLY A 93 5.77 -12.40 1.38
CA GLY A 93 4.88 -11.41 0.77
C GLY A 93 4.30 -11.86 -0.58
N LEU A 94 5.07 -12.62 -1.36
CA LEU A 94 4.59 -13.25 -2.59
C LEU A 94 3.54 -14.32 -2.29
N GLU A 95 3.77 -15.17 -1.30
CA GLU A 95 2.81 -16.18 -0.82
C GLU A 95 1.52 -15.54 -0.29
N ASP A 96 1.63 -14.46 0.48
CA ASP A 96 0.47 -13.68 0.91
C ASP A 96 -0.34 -13.17 -0.30
N SER A 97 0.35 -12.68 -1.33
CA SER A 97 -0.30 -12.18 -2.55
C SER A 97 -0.97 -13.29 -3.39
N ILE A 98 -0.40 -14.49 -3.43
CA ILE A 98 -1.01 -15.65 -4.10
C ILE A 98 -2.28 -16.07 -3.36
N THR A 99 -2.22 -16.09 -2.03
CA THR A 99 -3.38 -16.37 -1.18
C THR A 99 -4.47 -15.35 -1.41
N HIS A 100 -4.12 -14.06 -1.39
CA HIS A 100 -5.06 -12.98 -1.67
C HIS A 100 -5.75 -13.13 -3.04
N GLY A 101 -4.99 -13.41 -4.10
CA GLY A 101 -5.58 -13.67 -5.42
C GLY A 101 -6.50 -14.89 -5.45
N SER A 102 -6.16 -15.94 -4.71
CA SER A 102 -6.98 -17.16 -4.59
C SER A 102 -8.30 -16.88 -3.83
N ASP A 103 -8.25 -16.05 -2.80
CA ASP A 103 -9.42 -15.63 -2.03
C ASP A 103 -10.37 -14.78 -2.89
N LEU A 104 -9.83 -13.81 -3.63
CA LEU A 104 -10.60 -13.02 -4.61
C LEU A 104 -11.25 -13.93 -5.67
N ARG A 105 -10.52 -14.94 -6.15
CA ARG A 105 -11.06 -15.92 -7.09
C ARG A 105 -12.23 -16.67 -6.49
N ALA A 106 -12.10 -17.15 -5.26
CA ALA A 106 -13.13 -17.92 -4.57
C ALA A 106 -14.42 -17.11 -4.38
N VAL A 107 -14.31 -15.80 -4.16
CA VAL A 107 -15.46 -14.91 -4.00
C VAL A 107 -16.06 -14.49 -5.34
N TYR A 108 -15.24 -14.04 -6.30
CA TYR A 108 -15.73 -13.28 -7.46
C TYR A 108 -15.74 -14.06 -8.78
N ALA A 109 -14.89 -15.08 -8.96
CA ALA A 109 -14.69 -15.66 -10.29
C ALA A 109 -15.95 -16.30 -10.87
N SER A 110 -16.70 -17.07 -10.09
CA SER A 110 -17.96 -17.67 -10.54
C SER A 110 -19.06 -16.63 -10.75
N ARG A 111 -19.10 -15.58 -9.93
CA ARG A 111 -20.10 -14.51 -9.96
C ARG A 111 -19.94 -13.59 -11.16
N LEU A 112 -18.71 -13.40 -11.63
CA LEU A 112 -18.35 -12.53 -12.76
C LEU A 112 -17.95 -13.32 -14.02
N GLY A 113 -18.05 -14.65 -14.02
CA GLY A 113 -17.69 -15.48 -15.17
C GLY A 113 -16.20 -15.45 -15.55
N LEU A 114 -15.32 -15.25 -14.56
CA LEU A 114 -13.87 -15.23 -14.77
C LEU A 114 -13.30 -16.65 -14.92
N GLY A 115 -12.65 -16.90 -16.05
CA GLY A 115 -11.93 -18.14 -16.31
C GLY A 115 -10.69 -18.32 -15.42
N PRO A 116 -10.03 -19.49 -15.49
CA PRO A 116 -8.75 -19.72 -14.81
C PRO A 116 -7.54 -19.10 -15.53
N THR A 117 -7.72 -18.62 -16.77
CA THR A 117 -6.71 -17.89 -17.55
C THR A 117 -7.11 -16.41 -17.62
N PHE A 118 -6.12 -15.53 -17.57
CA PHE A 118 -6.31 -14.08 -17.62
C PHE A 118 -6.80 -13.66 -19.00
N GLU A 119 -7.89 -12.91 -19.02
CA GLU A 119 -8.49 -12.35 -20.24
C GLU A 119 -8.59 -10.83 -20.06
N PRO A 120 -7.81 -10.01 -20.79
CA PRO A 120 -7.81 -8.55 -20.62
C PRO A 120 -9.16 -7.91 -21.00
N THR A 121 -10.00 -8.64 -21.74
CA THR A 121 -11.38 -8.25 -22.06
C THR A 121 -12.39 -8.53 -20.95
N LYS A 122 -11.98 -9.14 -19.83
CA LYS A 122 -12.83 -9.42 -18.66
C LYS A 122 -12.27 -8.88 -17.35
N ALA A 123 -10.94 -8.76 -17.25
CA ALA A 123 -10.27 -8.27 -16.06
C ALA A 123 -9.10 -7.35 -16.43
N ILE A 124 -8.90 -6.31 -15.63
CA ILE A 124 -7.78 -5.39 -15.71
C ILE A 124 -6.97 -5.50 -14.43
N ILE A 125 -5.65 -5.51 -14.54
CA ILE A 125 -4.73 -5.42 -13.40
C ILE A 125 -3.87 -4.18 -13.62
N ARG A 126 -3.90 -3.27 -12.65
CA ARG A 126 -3.13 -2.03 -12.66
C ARG A 126 -2.20 -2.00 -11.46
N VAL A 127 -0.98 -1.53 -11.68
CA VAL A 127 0.03 -1.34 -10.65
C VAL A 127 0.57 0.08 -10.73
N THR A 128 1.32 0.50 -9.71
CA THR A 128 1.98 1.80 -9.72
C THR A 128 3.33 1.71 -10.41
N ASN A 129 4.00 2.85 -10.59
CA ASN A 129 5.36 2.89 -11.12
C ASN A 129 6.42 2.32 -10.16
N ASN A 130 6.07 2.06 -8.89
CA ASN A 130 6.97 1.42 -7.93
C ASN A 130 6.99 -0.10 -8.14
N VAL A 131 8.17 -0.64 -8.44
CA VAL A 131 8.37 -2.05 -8.83
C VAL A 131 7.83 -3.08 -7.84
N ILE A 132 7.68 -2.75 -6.55
CA ILE A 132 7.13 -3.68 -5.56
C ILE A 132 5.66 -4.01 -5.82
N THR A 133 4.88 -3.10 -6.43
CA THR A 133 3.47 -3.37 -6.76
C THR A 133 3.36 -4.34 -7.94
N SER A 134 4.31 -4.31 -8.89
CA SER A 134 4.43 -5.31 -9.95
C SER A 134 4.83 -6.69 -9.40
N GLN A 135 5.73 -6.73 -8.41
CA GLN A 135 6.10 -7.97 -7.73
C GLN A 135 4.89 -8.61 -7.02
N VAL A 136 4.05 -7.81 -6.36
CA VAL A 136 2.77 -8.27 -5.80
C VAL A 136 1.82 -8.74 -6.90
N ALA A 137 1.65 -8.00 -7.98
CA ALA A 137 0.77 -8.39 -9.08
C ALA A 137 1.12 -9.78 -9.65
N SER A 138 2.40 -10.17 -9.65
CA SER A 138 2.82 -11.50 -10.07
C SER A 138 2.21 -12.64 -9.23
N GLY A 139 2.08 -12.45 -7.91
CA GLY A 139 1.43 -13.38 -7.00
C GLY A 139 -0.09 -13.32 -7.09
N LEU A 140 -0.65 -12.11 -7.16
CA LEU A 140 -2.08 -11.88 -7.37
C LEU A 140 -2.60 -12.62 -8.61
N VAL A 141 -1.90 -12.50 -9.75
CA VAL A 141 -2.23 -13.21 -10.99
C VAL A 141 -2.17 -14.72 -10.80
N ALA A 142 -1.15 -15.23 -10.13
CA ALA A 142 -0.98 -16.67 -9.92
C ALA A 142 -2.12 -17.27 -9.07
N GLY A 143 -2.66 -16.52 -8.11
CA GLY A 143 -3.84 -16.93 -7.33
C GLY A 143 -5.16 -16.73 -8.08
N LEU A 144 -5.34 -15.58 -8.72
CA LEU A 144 -6.60 -15.19 -9.35
C LEU A 144 -6.85 -15.92 -10.68
N PHE A 145 -5.79 -16.16 -11.45
CA PHE A 145 -5.81 -16.82 -12.76
C PHE A 145 -4.74 -17.92 -12.83
N PRO A 146 -4.95 -19.06 -12.14
CA PRO A 146 -3.92 -20.07 -11.90
C PRO A 146 -3.42 -20.83 -13.16
N LEU A 147 -4.10 -20.70 -14.29
CA LEU A 147 -3.64 -21.27 -15.57
C LEU A 147 -2.95 -20.24 -16.47
N SER A 148 -2.81 -18.99 -16.01
CA SER A 148 -1.97 -17.97 -16.66
C SER A 148 -0.52 -18.16 -16.25
N LYS A 149 0.40 -17.91 -17.19
CA LYS A 149 1.78 -17.64 -16.81
C LYS A 149 1.89 -16.15 -16.49
N SER A 150 2.38 -15.79 -15.31
CA SER A 150 2.44 -14.37 -14.91
C SER A 150 3.24 -13.49 -15.88
N HIS A 151 4.22 -14.04 -16.62
CA HIS A 151 4.96 -13.30 -17.64
C HIS A 151 4.18 -13.07 -18.95
N ASP A 152 3.06 -13.77 -19.16
CA ASP A 152 2.16 -13.57 -20.30
C ASP A 152 1.07 -12.51 -20.00
N VAL A 153 1.03 -12.01 -18.76
CA VAL A 153 0.05 -11.01 -18.31
C VAL A 153 0.65 -9.62 -18.35
N ALA A 154 0.10 -8.76 -19.21
CA ALA A 154 0.41 -7.34 -19.23
C ALA A 154 -0.42 -6.61 -18.18
N VAL A 155 0.22 -6.16 -17.10
CA VAL A 155 -0.39 -5.23 -16.14
C VAL A 155 -0.28 -3.79 -16.65
N LEU A 156 -1.22 -2.94 -16.26
CA LEU A 156 -1.25 -1.54 -16.64
C LEU A 156 -0.45 -0.68 -15.66
N ILE A 157 0.27 0.29 -16.20
CA ILE A 157 0.82 1.43 -15.48
C ILE A 157 0.36 2.72 -16.18
N GLN A 158 0.28 3.82 -15.44
CA GLN A 158 0.23 5.15 -16.04
C GLN A 158 1.63 5.77 -16.02
N SER A 159 1.87 6.80 -16.84
CA SER A 159 3.08 7.60 -16.71
C SER A 159 3.16 8.21 -15.30
N SER A 160 4.34 8.17 -14.66
CA SER A 160 4.56 8.72 -13.31
C SER A 160 4.20 10.20 -13.18
N THR A 161 4.15 10.94 -14.30
CA THR A 161 3.72 12.34 -14.35
C THR A 161 2.22 12.55 -14.13
N ILE A 162 1.40 11.51 -14.33
CA ILE A 162 -0.06 11.57 -14.22
C ILE A 162 -0.67 10.36 -13.49
N ASP A 163 0.17 9.45 -12.96
CA ASP A 163 -0.31 8.21 -12.33
C ASP A 163 -1.22 8.51 -11.15
N SER A 164 -2.51 8.28 -11.30
CA SER A 164 -3.51 8.53 -10.25
C SER A 164 -3.48 7.50 -9.12
N LEU A 165 -2.88 6.32 -9.33
CA LEU A 165 -2.90 5.22 -8.36
C LEU A 165 -1.86 5.40 -7.25
N GLU A 166 -0.68 5.93 -7.59
CA GLU A 166 0.30 6.45 -6.65
C GLU A 166 0.60 7.90 -7.07
N PRO A 167 -0.21 8.87 -6.62
CA PRO A 167 -0.23 10.19 -7.24
C PRO A 167 1.04 11.02 -6.98
N THR A 168 2.18 10.72 -7.58
CA THR A 168 3.44 11.46 -7.37
C THR A 168 3.45 12.83 -8.07
N TYR A 169 2.41 13.17 -8.83
CA TYR A 169 2.26 14.47 -9.48
C TYR A 169 2.10 15.61 -8.46
N SER A 170 2.53 16.81 -8.84
CA SER A 170 2.44 17.98 -7.97
C SER A 170 1.00 18.48 -7.82
N CYS A 171 0.59 18.71 -6.58
CA CYS A 171 -0.64 19.42 -6.24
C CYS A 171 -0.34 20.42 -5.12
N ASN A 172 0.04 21.64 -5.48
CA ASN A 172 0.46 22.67 -4.51
C ASN A 172 -0.61 22.95 -3.44
N ALA A 173 -1.90 22.90 -3.81
CA ALA A 173 -2.99 23.08 -2.86
C ALA A 173 -3.01 21.97 -1.79
N ALA A 174 -2.94 20.70 -2.20
CA ALA A 174 -2.88 19.57 -1.26
C ALA A 174 -1.62 19.62 -0.40
N SER A 175 -0.45 19.92 -0.99
CA SER A 175 0.81 20.05 -0.25
C SER A 175 0.75 21.17 0.78
N LYS A 176 0.14 22.32 0.43
CA LYS A 176 -0.04 23.43 1.35
C LYS A 176 -0.95 23.05 2.50
N LEU A 177 -2.10 22.40 2.25
CA LEU A 177 -3.01 21.95 3.31
C LEU A 177 -2.30 21.01 4.28
N LEU A 178 -1.64 19.97 3.77
CA LEU A 178 -0.88 19.04 4.62
C LEU A 178 0.18 19.77 5.45
N SER A 179 0.96 20.65 4.83
CA SER A 179 1.95 21.46 5.54
C SER A 179 1.29 22.32 6.61
N ASP A 180 0.18 23.01 6.31
CA ASP A 180 -0.47 23.95 7.22
C ASP A 180 -0.91 23.28 8.54
N TYR A 181 -1.53 22.09 8.48
CA TYR A 181 -2.01 21.38 9.67
C TYR A 181 -0.98 20.42 10.31
N THR A 182 0.23 20.29 9.75
CA THR A 182 1.33 19.50 10.34
C THR A 182 2.50 20.38 10.82
N THR A 183 3.26 20.96 9.90
CA THR A 183 4.47 21.74 10.22
C THR A 183 4.26 23.25 10.19
N GLY A 184 3.12 23.70 9.66
CA GLY A 184 2.77 25.09 9.43
C GLY A 184 2.00 25.74 10.57
N SER A 185 1.31 26.84 10.25
CA SER A 185 0.65 27.73 11.22
C SER A 185 -0.48 27.07 12.01
N SER A 186 -1.09 26.02 11.49
CA SER A 186 -2.19 25.27 12.13
C SER A 186 -1.74 23.90 12.63
N GLY A 187 -0.42 23.66 12.68
CA GLY A 187 0.20 22.39 13.01
C GLY A 187 0.42 22.14 14.50
N GLU A 188 -0.23 22.87 15.40
CA GLU A 188 0.05 22.79 16.83
C GLU A 188 -0.08 21.37 17.38
N LEU A 189 -1.17 20.68 17.06
CA LEU A 189 -1.39 19.28 17.51
C LEU A 189 -0.33 18.30 16.98
N TRP A 190 0.13 18.49 15.74
CA TRP A 190 1.19 17.64 15.17
C TRP A 190 2.54 17.90 15.82
N LYS A 191 2.90 19.18 16.02
CA LYS A 191 4.14 19.57 16.72
C LYS A 191 4.12 19.09 18.18
N ASP A 192 2.98 19.21 18.87
CA ASP A 192 2.81 18.71 20.23
C ASP A 192 2.94 17.19 20.31
N HIS A 193 2.40 16.47 19.32
CA HIS A 193 2.59 15.02 19.20
C HIS A 193 4.08 14.66 19.07
N LEU A 194 4.81 15.34 18.17
CA LEU A 194 6.25 15.11 18.02
C LEU A 194 7.04 15.47 19.29
N ALA A 195 6.68 16.56 19.97
CA ALA A 195 7.29 16.95 21.24
C ALA A 195 7.05 15.91 22.34
N GLN A 196 5.85 15.34 22.41
CA GLN A 196 5.52 14.25 23.35
C GLN A 196 6.22 12.94 22.99
N ALA A 197 6.51 12.70 21.72
CA ALA A 197 7.27 11.55 21.25
C ALA A 197 8.80 11.70 21.45
N ALA A 198 9.30 12.88 21.82
CA ALA A 198 10.74 13.15 21.96
C ALA A 198 11.50 12.16 22.85
N PRO A 199 10.98 11.69 24.01
CA PRO A 199 11.66 10.66 24.80
C PRO A 199 11.78 9.31 24.07
N LEU A 200 10.79 8.94 23.26
CA LEU A 200 10.84 7.72 22.44
C LEU A 200 11.88 7.88 21.32
N TYR A 201 11.89 9.02 20.62
CA TYR A 201 12.92 9.32 19.61
C TYR A 201 14.32 9.24 20.20
N SER A 202 14.58 9.90 21.33
CA SER A 202 15.88 9.85 21.99
C SER A 202 16.32 8.42 22.35
N ARG A 203 15.39 7.58 22.81
CA ARG A 203 15.66 6.16 23.07
C ARG A 203 15.99 5.40 21.79
N LEU A 204 15.22 5.61 20.72
CA LEU A 204 15.40 4.93 19.45
C LEU A 204 16.68 5.37 18.75
N ASP A 205 17.01 6.67 18.75
CA ASP A 205 18.25 7.25 18.24
C ASP A 205 19.47 6.64 18.94
N ASN A 206 19.42 6.51 20.27
CA ASN A 206 20.48 5.87 21.02
C ASN A 206 20.70 4.42 20.58
N ILE A 207 19.66 3.70 20.15
CA ILE A 207 19.78 2.32 19.69
C ILE A 207 20.22 2.25 18.22
N SER A 208 19.63 3.08 17.35
CA SER A 208 19.78 3.04 15.90
C SER A 208 21.02 3.77 15.38
N GLY A 209 21.56 4.71 16.17
CA GLY A 209 22.61 5.63 15.76
C GLY A 209 22.12 6.76 14.84
N ILE A 210 20.81 6.97 14.74
CA ILE A 210 20.24 8.10 13.99
C ILE A 210 20.54 9.40 14.73
N ALA A 211 20.96 10.42 13.98
CA ALA A 211 21.23 11.74 14.55
C ALA A 211 19.91 12.45 14.90
N THR A 212 19.84 13.06 16.08
CA THR A 212 18.66 13.81 16.52
C THR A 212 18.32 15.01 15.63
N LEU A 213 19.31 15.61 14.97
CA LEU A 213 19.13 16.68 13.98
C LEU A 213 19.34 16.13 12.55
N ASP A 214 18.55 15.13 12.18
CA ASP A 214 18.61 14.54 10.85
C ASP A 214 17.91 15.41 9.78
N THR A 215 18.30 15.21 8.53
CA THR A 215 17.64 15.80 7.35
C THR A 215 16.93 14.77 6.48
N ALA A 216 16.90 13.50 6.93
CA ALA A 216 16.32 12.38 6.20
C ALA A 216 14.85 12.16 6.56
N GLY A 217 14.32 12.86 7.56
CA GLY A 217 12.93 12.82 7.98
C GLY A 217 12.63 11.82 9.10
N TRP A 218 13.64 11.33 9.82
CA TRP A 218 13.47 10.40 10.95
C TRP A 218 12.68 11.03 12.09
N HIS A 219 12.84 12.33 12.30
CA HIS A 219 12.14 13.09 13.34
C HIS A 219 10.93 13.89 12.84
N SER A 220 10.57 13.76 11.56
CA SER A 220 9.37 14.41 10.99
C SER A 220 8.08 13.62 11.24
N SER A 221 8.20 12.30 11.45
CA SER A 221 7.10 11.36 11.75
C SER A 221 7.70 10.00 12.16
N LEU A 222 6.90 9.14 12.79
CA LEU A 222 7.33 7.79 13.17
C LEU A 222 7.49 6.83 11.97
N ASP A 223 7.28 7.29 10.73
CA ASP A 223 7.29 6.46 9.50
C ASP A 223 8.52 5.57 9.35
N HIS A 224 9.72 6.15 9.48
CA HIS A 224 10.97 5.41 9.30
C HIS A 224 11.11 4.28 10.31
N TYR A 225 10.88 4.57 11.60
CA TYR A 225 10.89 3.57 12.66
C TYR A 225 9.75 2.55 12.50
N TYR A 226 8.55 2.98 12.10
CA TYR A 226 7.42 2.09 11.87
C TYR A 226 7.73 1.09 10.76
N ASP A 227 8.15 1.56 9.60
CA ASP A 227 8.47 0.72 8.44
C ASP A 227 9.55 -0.31 8.78
N ASN A 228 10.63 0.17 9.41
CA ASN A 228 11.76 -0.66 9.82
C ASN A 228 11.35 -1.78 10.78
N LEU A 229 10.70 -1.42 11.89
CA LEU A 229 10.36 -2.36 12.95
C LEU A 229 9.23 -3.30 12.48
N SER A 230 8.20 -2.78 11.82
CA SER A 230 7.09 -3.60 11.33
C SER A 230 7.56 -4.61 10.27
N ALA A 231 8.44 -4.22 9.35
CA ALA A 231 9.03 -5.15 8.41
C ALA A 231 9.74 -6.30 9.12
N LYS A 232 10.54 -6.03 10.16
CA LYS A 232 11.20 -7.09 10.95
C LYS A 232 10.18 -8.01 11.63
N GLN A 233 9.22 -7.45 12.36
CA GLN A 233 8.24 -8.24 13.12
C GLN A 233 7.33 -9.09 12.22
N CYS A 234 6.89 -8.55 11.07
CA CYS A 234 6.09 -9.28 10.09
C CYS A 234 6.83 -10.49 9.49
N HIS A 235 8.16 -10.52 9.55
CA HIS A 235 8.99 -11.64 9.10
C HIS A 235 9.55 -12.49 10.25
N GLY A 236 9.03 -12.32 11.48
CA GLY A 236 9.49 -13.06 12.66
C GLY A 236 10.94 -12.77 13.04
N LYS A 237 11.50 -11.63 12.60
CA LYS A 237 12.85 -11.20 12.95
C LYS A 237 12.85 -10.48 14.31
N THR A 238 13.99 -10.52 14.99
CA THR A 238 14.19 -9.82 16.26
C THR A 238 14.12 -8.31 16.06
N LEU A 239 13.69 -7.60 17.10
CA LEU A 239 13.84 -6.14 17.16
C LEU A 239 15.32 -5.77 17.32
N PRO A 240 15.78 -4.65 16.74
CA PRO A 240 17.19 -4.31 16.67
C PRO A 240 17.76 -3.88 18.03
N CYS A 241 19.04 -4.16 18.23
CA CYS A 241 19.85 -3.74 19.36
C CYS A 241 20.93 -2.73 18.95
N ASN A 242 21.44 -1.99 19.93
CA ASN A 242 22.55 -1.09 19.71
C ASN A 242 23.82 -1.89 19.36
N LEU A 243 24.59 -1.41 18.40
CA LEU A 243 25.79 -2.10 17.89
C LEU A 243 26.99 -2.05 18.84
N ASN A 244 27.06 -1.04 19.70
CA ASN A 244 28.11 -0.82 20.70
C ASN A 244 27.74 -1.41 22.08
N ASP A 245 26.45 -1.41 22.43
CA ASP A 245 25.91 -2.01 23.64
C ASP A 245 24.72 -2.93 23.30
N THR A 246 25.02 -4.20 23.03
CA THR A 246 24.01 -5.19 22.62
C THR A 246 23.02 -5.57 23.73
N SER A 247 23.15 -5.02 24.94
CA SER A 247 22.15 -5.18 26.00
C SER A 247 20.99 -4.19 25.86
N GLU A 248 21.18 -3.10 25.12
CA GLU A 248 20.16 -2.10 24.83
C GLU A 248 19.48 -2.39 23.49
N CYS A 249 18.26 -2.94 23.56
CA CYS A 249 17.45 -3.28 22.40
C CYS A 249 16.12 -2.53 22.37
N VAL A 250 15.59 -2.36 21.16
CA VAL A 250 14.19 -1.92 20.99
C VAL A 250 13.30 -2.98 21.65
N THR A 251 12.53 -2.57 22.65
CA THR A 251 11.62 -3.48 23.33
C THR A 251 10.29 -3.58 22.57
N GLN A 252 9.50 -4.62 22.85
CA GLN A 252 8.14 -4.70 22.30
C GLN A 252 7.28 -3.49 22.72
N LYS A 253 7.52 -2.93 23.91
CA LYS A 253 6.84 -1.72 24.37
C LYS A 253 7.20 -0.52 23.48
N ASP A 254 8.48 -0.38 23.12
CA ASP A 254 8.94 0.68 22.21
C ASP A 254 8.29 0.51 20.83
N ALA A 255 8.36 -0.69 20.25
CA ALA A 255 7.73 -1.00 18.96
C ALA A 255 6.22 -0.74 18.96
N ASN A 256 5.49 -1.21 19.97
CA ASN A 256 4.04 -0.95 20.09
C ASN A 256 3.74 0.55 20.23
N THR A 257 4.62 1.31 20.89
CA THR A 257 4.49 2.76 21.01
C THR A 257 4.69 3.42 19.64
N VAL A 258 5.72 3.03 18.88
CA VAL A 258 5.92 3.46 17.49
C VAL A 258 4.67 3.18 16.65
N TYR A 259 4.11 1.96 16.74
CA TYR A 259 2.94 1.61 15.94
C TYR A 259 1.70 2.41 16.32
N ARG A 260 1.46 2.60 17.61
CA ARG A 260 0.34 3.42 18.09
C ARG A 260 0.47 4.86 17.62
N LEU A 261 1.67 5.44 17.70
CA LEU A 261 1.92 6.81 17.27
C LEU A 261 1.82 6.95 15.74
N GLY A 262 2.36 6.01 14.97
CA GLY A 262 2.19 6.03 13.50
C GLY A 262 0.74 5.87 13.04
N ASN A 263 -0.06 5.05 13.73
CA ASN A 263 -1.51 4.98 13.47
C ASN A 263 -2.19 6.32 13.74
N TRP A 264 -1.84 6.99 14.85
CA TRP A 264 -2.33 8.35 15.13
C TRP A 264 -1.92 9.33 14.03
N GLU A 265 -0.67 9.27 13.55
CA GLU A 265 -0.18 10.16 12.49
C GLU A 265 -0.96 9.98 11.17
N TYR A 266 -1.25 8.74 10.78
CA TYR A 266 -2.08 8.45 9.62
C TYR A 266 -3.53 8.91 9.82
N SER A 267 -4.09 8.68 11.00
CA SER A 267 -5.42 9.16 11.38
C SER A 267 -5.49 10.68 11.23
N TYR A 268 -4.55 11.40 11.84
CA TYR A 268 -4.51 12.86 11.80
C TYR A 268 -4.33 13.41 10.38
N ARG A 269 -3.39 12.86 9.61
CA ARG A 269 -3.10 13.34 8.24
C ARG A 269 -4.24 13.12 7.25
N PHE A 270 -4.89 11.96 7.31
CA PHE A 270 -5.86 11.58 6.27
C PHE A 270 -7.32 11.72 6.72
N ARG A 271 -7.61 11.81 8.03
CA ARG A 271 -8.98 11.85 8.57
C ARG A 271 -9.20 12.98 9.60
N ASP A 272 -8.36 13.11 10.62
CA ASP A 272 -8.78 13.84 11.83
C ASP A 272 -8.45 15.33 11.81
N ALA A 273 -7.42 15.75 11.06
CA ALA A 273 -7.13 17.17 10.94
C ALA A 273 -8.29 17.89 10.22
N PRO A 274 -8.65 19.14 10.60
CA PRO A 274 -9.82 19.83 10.06
C PRO A 274 -9.87 19.92 8.52
N ALA A 275 -8.71 20.04 7.87
CA ALA A 275 -8.60 20.13 6.41
C ALA A 275 -8.15 18.81 5.73
N SER A 276 -8.11 17.70 6.46
CA SER A 276 -7.65 16.40 5.94
C SER A 276 -8.62 15.81 4.90
N ALA A 277 -9.91 16.11 4.99
CA ALA A 277 -10.92 15.70 4.01
C ALA A 277 -10.65 16.36 2.64
N GLU A 278 -10.41 17.67 2.64
CA GLU A 278 -10.07 18.43 1.43
C GLU A 278 -8.70 18.00 0.90
N TYR A 279 -7.71 17.80 1.78
CA TYR A 279 -6.42 17.24 1.41
C TYR A 279 -6.56 15.89 0.69
N SER A 280 -7.29 14.93 1.27
CA SER A 280 -7.52 13.61 0.67
C SER A 280 -8.28 13.70 -0.66
N SER A 281 -9.23 14.63 -0.75
CA SER A 281 -9.99 14.92 -1.97
C SER A 281 -9.09 15.43 -3.10
N LEU A 282 -8.24 16.41 -2.82
CA LEU A 282 -7.28 16.94 -3.80
C LEU A 282 -6.18 15.94 -4.13
N ARG A 283 -5.77 15.12 -3.16
CA ARG A 283 -4.71 14.11 -3.31
C ARG A 283 -5.14 12.97 -4.22
N TYR A 284 -6.38 12.49 -4.07
CA TYR A 284 -6.84 11.22 -4.64
C TYR A 284 -8.07 11.34 -5.56
N GLY A 285 -8.60 12.56 -5.73
CA GLY A 285 -9.78 12.80 -6.56
C GLY A 285 -9.65 12.35 -8.02
N ALA A 286 -8.45 12.41 -8.61
CA ALA A 286 -8.21 11.92 -9.97
C ALA A 286 -8.51 10.42 -10.10
N TRP A 287 -8.05 9.61 -9.14
CA TRP A 287 -8.36 8.17 -9.11
C TRP A 287 -9.85 7.92 -8.85
N VAL A 288 -10.48 8.71 -7.97
CA VAL A 288 -11.93 8.59 -7.71
C VAL A 288 -12.76 8.95 -8.95
N LEU A 289 -12.31 9.89 -9.77
CA LEU A 289 -12.95 10.19 -11.07
C LEU A 289 -12.84 9.02 -12.05
N GLU A 290 -11.70 8.32 -12.07
CA GLU A 290 -11.55 7.07 -12.84
C GLU A 290 -12.50 5.98 -12.33
N LEU A 291 -12.51 5.71 -11.02
CA LEU A 291 -13.44 4.78 -10.37
C LEU A 291 -14.90 5.11 -10.72
N LYS A 292 -15.30 6.38 -10.62
CA LYS A 292 -16.66 6.82 -10.99
C LYS A 292 -16.97 6.50 -12.45
N SER A 293 -16.04 6.79 -13.36
CA SER A 293 -16.19 6.46 -14.78
C SER A 293 -16.34 4.96 -15.00
N HIS A 294 -15.55 4.14 -14.30
CA HIS A 294 -15.61 2.69 -14.39
C HIS A 294 -16.96 2.13 -13.93
N LEU A 295 -17.45 2.60 -12.77
CA LEU A 295 -18.74 2.23 -12.21
C LEU A 295 -19.92 2.64 -13.11
N GLN A 296 -19.84 3.82 -13.74
CA GLN A 296 -20.91 4.31 -14.64
C GLN A 296 -20.92 3.58 -15.99
N ASN A 297 -19.75 3.19 -16.51
CA ASN A 297 -19.62 2.53 -17.79
C ASN A 297 -19.67 0.99 -17.70
N ASN A 298 -19.76 0.44 -16.48
CA ASN A 298 -19.75 -1.00 -16.19
C ASN A 298 -18.64 -1.73 -16.96
N ILE A 299 -17.41 -1.25 -16.82
CA ILE A 299 -16.24 -1.79 -17.54
C ILE A 299 -15.80 -3.16 -16.96
N ASN A 300 -14.67 -3.69 -17.44
CA ASN A 300 -14.08 -4.92 -16.91
C ASN A 300 -13.58 -4.75 -15.47
N GLY A 301 -13.82 -5.75 -14.63
CA GLY A 301 -13.39 -5.74 -13.22
C GLY A 301 -11.91 -5.39 -13.10
N THR A 302 -11.59 -4.45 -12.20
CA THR A 302 -10.24 -3.87 -12.10
C THR A 302 -9.62 -4.21 -10.74
N SER A 303 -8.38 -4.72 -10.74
CA SER A 303 -7.58 -4.89 -9.52
C SER A 303 -6.39 -3.94 -9.56
N ASN A 304 -6.33 -3.04 -8.58
CA ASN A 304 -5.29 -2.03 -8.45
C ASN A 304 -4.34 -2.39 -7.29
N VAL A 305 -3.05 -2.53 -7.56
CA VAL A 305 -2.03 -2.77 -6.52
C VAL A 305 -1.27 -1.47 -6.25
N ALA A 306 -1.36 -0.96 -5.03
CA ALA A 306 -0.91 0.36 -4.63
C ALA A 306 -0.14 0.35 -3.29
N HIS A 307 -0.13 1.50 -2.61
CA HIS A 307 0.59 1.73 -1.35
C HIS A 307 -0.35 2.07 -0.21
N ASP A 308 0.17 2.08 1.00
CA ASP A 308 -0.52 2.63 2.18
C ASP A 308 -0.97 4.07 1.93
N GLY A 309 -0.11 4.94 1.40
CA GLY A 309 -0.47 6.32 1.10
C GLY A 309 -1.67 6.45 0.14
N SER A 310 -1.79 5.54 -0.84
CA SER A 310 -2.93 5.49 -1.76
C SER A 310 -4.21 5.05 -1.04
N VAL A 311 -4.13 3.94 -0.30
CA VAL A 311 -5.26 3.39 0.46
C VAL A 311 -5.73 4.39 1.53
N SER A 312 -4.81 5.02 2.26
CA SER A 312 -5.12 6.04 3.28
C SER A 312 -5.75 7.28 2.69
N ALA A 313 -5.27 7.76 1.54
CA ALA A 313 -5.89 8.89 0.87
C ALA A 313 -7.31 8.55 0.41
N LEU A 314 -7.56 7.32 -0.05
CA LEU A 314 -8.91 6.86 -0.40
C LEU A 314 -9.82 6.68 0.82
N LEU A 315 -9.32 6.10 1.92
CA LEU A 315 -10.05 6.02 3.19
C LEU A 315 -10.41 7.41 3.72
N GLY A 316 -9.48 8.36 3.60
CA GLY A 316 -9.68 9.76 3.93
C GLY A 316 -10.70 10.41 3.01
N PHE A 317 -10.64 10.17 1.71
CA PHE A 317 -11.64 10.64 0.74
C PHE A 317 -13.04 10.15 1.10
N LEU A 318 -13.18 8.86 1.40
CA LEU A 318 -14.44 8.23 1.79
C LEU A 318 -14.88 8.56 3.22
N GLN A 319 -14.07 9.32 3.97
CA GLN A 319 -14.33 9.73 5.34
C GLN A 319 -14.65 8.52 6.23
N ILE A 320 -13.78 7.51 6.22
CA ILE A 320 -13.91 6.34 7.09
C ILE A 320 -14.11 6.77 8.55
N ASP A 321 -14.99 6.07 9.27
CA ASP A 321 -15.33 6.38 10.67
C ASP A 321 -14.14 6.19 11.61
N GLN A 322 -13.29 5.22 11.33
CA GLN A 322 -12.06 4.93 12.07
C GLN A 322 -10.90 4.69 11.11
N MET A 323 -9.93 5.61 11.10
CA MET A 323 -8.72 5.50 10.30
C MET A 323 -7.68 4.63 11.01
N VAL A 324 -6.86 3.95 10.22
CA VAL A 324 -5.66 3.21 10.65
C VAL A 324 -4.56 3.43 9.62
N TRP A 325 -3.31 3.13 9.97
CA TRP A 325 -2.30 2.88 8.95
C TRP A 325 -2.67 1.56 8.25
N PRO A 326 -2.99 1.56 6.93
CA PRO A 326 -3.38 0.35 6.21
C PRO A 326 -2.34 -0.74 6.34
N GLY A 327 -2.71 -1.92 6.86
CA GLY A 327 -1.80 -3.07 6.95
C GLY A 327 -1.36 -3.57 5.56
N MET A 328 -0.22 -4.28 5.49
CA MET A 328 0.22 -4.87 4.23
C MET A 328 -0.83 -5.85 3.70
N GLY A 329 -1.19 -5.76 2.42
CA GLY A 329 -2.26 -6.56 1.82
C GLY A 329 -3.69 -6.11 2.14
N SER A 330 -3.89 -5.02 2.91
CA SER A 330 -5.23 -4.48 3.13
C SER A 330 -5.86 -3.99 1.83
N GLU A 331 -7.18 -4.14 1.70
CA GLU A 331 -7.91 -3.79 0.49
C GLU A 331 -9.19 -3.00 0.76
N ILE A 332 -9.56 -2.18 -0.21
CA ILE A 332 -10.89 -1.59 -0.37
C ILE A 332 -11.51 -2.20 -1.62
N VAL A 333 -12.74 -2.71 -1.49
CA VAL A 333 -13.47 -3.34 -2.60
C VAL A 333 -14.76 -2.57 -2.88
N PHE A 334 -14.95 -2.16 -4.13
CA PHE A 334 -16.19 -1.57 -4.63
C PHE A 334 -16.94 -2.63 -5.43
N GLU A 335 -18.06 -3.10 -4.90
CA GLU A 335 -18.97 -4.02 -5.57
C GLU A 335 -20.18 -3.26 -6.12
N LEU A 336 -20.45 -3.37 -7.43
CA LEU A 336 -21.65 -2.81 -8.07
C LEU A 336 -22.67 -3.91 -8.35
N TYR A 337 -23.92 -3.64 -8.00
CA TYR A 337 -25.03 -4.58 -8.10
C TYR A 337 -26.20 -4.02 -8.88
N SER A 338 -26.88 -4.88 -9.64
CA SER A 338 -28.23 -4.63 -10.15
C SER A 338 -29.26 -5.29 -9.23
N SER A 339 -30.49 -4.76 -9.20
CA SER A 339 -31.61 -5.37 -8.46
C SER A 339 -32.71 -5.85 -9.39
N ALA A 340 -33.22 -7.06 -9.16
CA ALA A 340 -34.41 -7.56 -9.87
C ALA A 340 -35.68 -6.77 -9.51
N ASP A 341 -35.75 -6.23 -8.29
CA ASP A 341 -36.91 -5.46 -7.82
C ASP A 341 -36.87 -4.00 -8.29
N GLN A 342 -35.69 -3.50 -8.62
CA GLN A 342 -35.44 -2.11 -9.05
C GLN A 342 -34.54 -2.11 -10.30
N PRO A 343 -35.05 -2.50 -11.47
CA PRO A 343 -34.25 -2.82 -12.65
C PRO A 343 -33.50 -1.62 -13.26
N ASN A 344 -33.92 -0.39 -12.94
CA ASN A 344 -33.27 0.84 -13.41
C ASN A 344 -32.29 1.43 -12.39
N GLU A 345 -32.06 0.73 -11.28
CA GLU A 345 -31.23 1.21 -10.18
C GLU A 345 -30.05 0.27 -9.93
N HIS A 346 -28.89 0.88 -9.68
CA HIS A 346 -27.68 0.18 -9.29
C HIS A 346 -27.34 0.51 -7.85
N PHE A 347 -26.79 -0.48 -7.16
CA PHE A 347 -26.42 -0.40 -5.75
C PHE A 347 -24.93 -0.65 -5.61
N ILE A 348 -24.30 0.07 -4.69
CA ILE A 348 -22.89 -0.09 -4.38
C ILE A 348 -22.72 -0.60 -2.95
N ARG A 349 -21.78 -1.51 -2.79
CA ARG A 349 -21.28 -1.97 -1.49
C ARG A 349 -19.78 -1.75 -1.47
N VAL A 350 -19.28 -1.09 -0.45
CA VAL A 350 -17.85 -0.79 -0.31
C VAL A 350 -17.32 -1.53 0.90
N LEU A 351 -16.29 -2.35 0.71
CA LEU A 351 -15.68 -3.15 1.77
C LEU A 351 -14.33 -2.58 2.18
N TRP A 352 -14.02 -2.63 3.47
CA TRP A 352 -12.70 -2.41 4.03
C TRP A 352 -12.33 -3.63 4.87
N GLY A 353 -11.27 -4.35 4.48
CA GLY A 353 -10.90 -5.61 5.14
C GLY A 353 -12.03 -6.67 5.11
N GLY A 354 -12.76 -6.75 4.00
CA GLY A 354 -13.87 -7.69 3.81
C GLY A 354 -15.18 -7.35 4.53
N GLN A 355 -15.25 -6.24 5.26
CA GLN A 355 -16.46 -5.79 5.95
C GLN A 355 -17.03 -4.51 5.31
N PRO A 356 -18.37 -4.33 5.26
CA PRO A 356 -18.94 -3.07 4.79
C PRO A 356 -18.35 -1.87 5.53
N MET A 357 -17.86 -0.91 4.76
CA MET A 357 -17.18 0.27 5.28
C MET A 357 -18.18 1.19 5.96
N LYS A 358 -17.87 1.62 7.17
CA LYS A 358 -18.61 2.67 7.87
C LYS A 358 -17.90 4.01 7.68
N THR A 359 -18.64 5.01 7.24
CA THR A 359 -18.17 6.39 7.11
C THR A 359 -18.71 7.25 8.25
N SER A 360 -18.03 8.37 8.52
CA SER A 360 -18.54 9.41 9.42
C SER A 360 -19.50 10.40 8.73
N THR A 361 -19.81 10.19 7.45
CA THR A 361 -20.75 11.01 6.68
C THR A 361 -22.19 10.51 6.87
N PRO A 362 -23.21 11.25 6.42
CA PRO A 362 -24.58 10.77 6.41
C PRO A 362 -24.81 9.47 5.60
N LEU A 363 -23.86 9.06 4.76
CA LEU A 363 -23.90 7.75 4.08
C LEU A 363 -23.85 6.59 5.08
N GLY A 364 -23.22 6.76 6.24
CA GLY A 364 -23.14 5.75 7.29
C GLY A 364 -22.47 4.46 6.80
N LEU A 365 -23.21 3.34 6.79
CA LEU A 365 -22.70 2.06 6.34
C LEU A 365 -22.85 1.93 4.82
N LEU A 366 -21.73 1.74 4.11
CA LEU A 366 -21.70 1.56 2.66
C LEU A 366 -22.06 0.10 2.27
N ASP A 367 -23.28 -0.31 2.59
CA ASP A 367 -23.80 -1.65 2.29
C ASP A 367 -25.06 -1.56 1.44
N MET A 368 -24.94 -1.85 0.14
CA MET A 368 -26.05 -1.86 -0.82
C MET A 368 -26.81 -0.53 -0.88
N ILE A 369 -26.09 0.60 -0.90
CA ILE A 369 -26.69 1.93 -1.07
C ILE A 369 -26.87 2.26 -2.56
N PRO A 370 -27.88 3.06 -2.95
CA PRO A 370 -27.99 3.53 -4.33
C PRO A 370 -26.72 4.20 -4.82
N VAL A 371 -26.22 3.81 -6.00
CA VAL A 371 -24.96 4.33 -6.54
C VAL A 371 -25.02 5.84 -6.81
N THR A 372 -26.20 6.37 -7.10
CA THR A 372 -26.45 7.82 -7.27
C THR A 372 -26.19 8.57 -5.96
N ILE A 373 -26.71 8.06 -4.84
CA ILE A 373 -26.47 8.63 -3.50
C ILE A 373 -24.99 8.61 -3.14
N PHE A 374 -24.27 7.54 -3.50
CA PHE A 374 -22.83 7.45 -3.28
C PHE A 374 -22.05 8.56 -4.00
N PHE A 375 -22.46 8.95 -5.20
CA PHE A 375 -21.79 10.00 -5.98
C PHE A 375 -22.25 11.42 -5.69
N ASP A 376 -23.44 11.60 -5.12
CA ASP A 376 -24.06 12.91 -4.88
C ASP A 376 -23.80 13.46 -3.48
N CYS A 377 -23.15 12.68 -2.60
CA CYS A 377 -22.79 13.15 -1.27
C CYS A 377 -21.75 14.27 -1.36
N LYS A 378 -22.21 15.50 -1.08
CA LYS A 378 -21.37 16.70 -0.94
C LYS A 378 -20.81 16.84 0.46
#